data_AF-A0A1V5A4K2-F1
#
_entry.id   AF-A0A1V5A4K2-F1
#
_cell.length_a   1.000
_cell.length_b   1.000
_cell.length_c   1.000
_cell.angle_alpha   90.00
_cell.angle_beta   90.00
_cell.angle_gamma   90.00
#
_symmetry.space_group_name_H-M   'P 1'
#
loop_
_entity.id
_entity.type
_entity.pdbx_description
1 polymer ?
#
loop_
_entity_poly.entity_id
_entity_poly.type
_entity_poly.pdbx_seq_one_letter_code
_entity_poly.pdbx_strand_id
1 'polypeptide(L)'
;MKQKEVFQGVPGMLRPFKEFIEKKGMKAGDLVVYYGCPGTCTPFVELLGFSVRSLELAQVFVPYVDEAKAQKIALVPDIGMQAKGAAKIANPAAVVVMGGLSMPNVPVTADQVKSAIEKYPDAAKIGVCFMNMFEKAGWLKSIDFDLLIDASIDPVNVWK
;
A
#
# COMPACT_ATOMS: atom_id res chain seq x y z
N MET A 1 1.74 4.79 17.40
CA MET A 1 2.52 5.79 16.61
C MET A 1 2.09 7.20 17.00
N LYS A 2 2.95 8.21 16.81
CA LYS A 2 2.60 9.63 17.00
C LYS A 2 2.37 10.29 15.63
N GLN A 3 1.32 11.09 15.51
CA GLN A 3 1.03 11.84 14.29
C GLN A 3 2.14 12.85 14.01
N LYS A 4 2.63 12.88 12.76
CA LYS A 4 3.73 13.76 12.36
C LYS A 4 3.24 15.03 11.67
N GLU A 5 2.39 14.87 10.65
CA GLU A 5 1.93 15.95 9.76
C GLU A 5 0.47 15.73 9.35
N VAL A 6 -0.22 16.79 8.91
CA VAL A 6 -1.58 16.74 8.34
C VAL A 6 -1.54 17.33 6.94
N PHE A 7 -2.05 16.58 5.98
CA PHE A 7 -2.22 17.03 4.60
C PHE A 7 -3.68 16.91 4.17
N GLN A 8 -4.03 17.53 3.04
CA GLN A 8 -5.40 17.60 2.54
C GLN A 8 -5.50 17.03 1.11
N GLY A 9 -6.62 16.37 0.83
CA GLY A 9 -6.95 15.80 -0.47
C GLY A 9 -5.99 14.70 -0.95
N VAL A 10 -6.15 14.31 -2.21
CA VAL A 10 -5.36 13.23 -2.84
C VAL A 10 -3.84 13.48 -2.79
N PRO A 11 -3.33 14.70 -3.08
CA PRO A 11 -1.89 14.96 -2.97
C PRO A 11 -1.33 14.73 -1.56
N GLY A 12 -2.15 14.88 -0.52
CA GLY A 12 -1.76 14.66 0.85
C GLY A 12 -1.45 13.21 1.21
N MET A 13 -2.00 12.25 0.47
CA MET A 13 -1.62 10.84 0.57
C MET A 13 -0.40 10.54 -0.33
N LEU A 14 -0.37 11.11 -1.53
CA LEU A 14 0.61 10.73 -2.56
C LEU A 14 2.01 11.30 -2.34
N ARG A 15 2.12 12.55 -1.87
CA ARG A 15 3.42 13.20 -1.67
C ARG A 15 4.23 12.55 -0.54
N PRO A 16 3.67 12.31 0.66
CA PRO A 16 4.43 11.65 1.72
C PRO A 16 4.87 10.24 1.36
N PHE A 17 4.02 9.50 0.61
CA PHE A 17 4.40 8.19 0.08
C PHE A 17 5.62 8.29 -0.83
N LYS A 18 5.57 9.17 -1.85
CA LYS A 18 6.69 9.37 -2.78
C LYS A 18 7.96 9.82 -2.04
N GLU A 19 7.85 10.82 -1.17
CA GLU A 19 8.99 11.33 -0.41
C GLU A 19 9.64 10.27 0.46
N PHE A 20 8.86 9.40 1.08
CA PHE A 20 9.39 8.31 1.89
C PHE A 20 10.17 7.31 1.04
N ILE A 21 9.63 6.93 -0.11
CA ILE A 21 10.28 6.04 -1.08
C ILE A 21 11.61 6.65 -1.56
N GLU A 22 11.63 7.94 -1.90
CA GLU A 22 12.84 8.66 -2.31
C GLU A 22 13.87 8.76 -1.16
N LYS A 23 13.43 9.06 0.06
CA LYS A 23 14.31 9.14 1.25
C LYS A 23 14.92 7.79 1.63
N LYS A 24 14.22 6.69 1.37
CA LYS A 24 14.76 5.33 1.51
C LYS A 24 15.76 4.95 0.41
N GLY A 25 15.94 5.81 -0.60
CA GLY A 25 16.95 5.63 -1.64
C GLY A 25 16.63 4.52 -2.64
N MET A 26 15.35 4.18 -2.80
CA MET A 26 14.91 3.16 -3.77
C MET A 26 15.24 3.60 -5.19
N LYS A 27 15.70 2.64 -6.00
CA LYS A 27 16.22 2.86 -7.35
C LYS A 27 15.32 2.20 -8.39
N ALA A 28 15.48 2.61 -9.64
CA ALA A 28 14.82 1.97 -10.77
C ALA A 28 14.99 0.45 -10.73
N GLY A 29 13.89 -0.28 -10.90
CA GLY A 29 13.84 -1.74 -10.80
C GLY A 29 13.63 -2.31 -9.38
N ASP A 30 13.81 -1.52 -8.31
CA ASP A 30 13.49 -1.98 -6.95
C ASP A 30 11.99 -2.29 -6.84
N LEU A 31 11.67 -3.32 -6.05
CA LEU A 31 10.34 -3.88 -5.98
C LEU A 31 9.53 -3.34 -4.80
N VAL A 32 8.34 -2.82 -5.08
CA VAL A 32 7.30 -2.48 -4.11
C VAL A 32 6.15 -3.49 -4.21
N VAL A 33 5.83 -4.15 -3.10
CA VAL A 33 4.75 -5.14 -3.01
C VAL A 33 3.59 -4.57 -2.22
N TYR A 34 2.39 -4.60 -2.77
CA TYR A 34 1.18 -4.11 -2.14
C TYR A 34 0.27 -5.28 -1.75
N TYR A 35 0.03 -5.49 -0.45
CA TYR A 35 -0.92 -6.45 0.08
C TYR A 35 -2.26 -5.75 0.32
N GLY A 36 -3.34 -6.22 -0.32
CA GLY A 36 -4.63 -5.54 -0.19
C GLY A 36 -5.83 -6.38 -0.64
N CYS A 37 -7.03 -5.89 -0.31
CA CYS A 37 -8.28 -6.49 -0.77
C CYS A 37 -8.46 -6.22 -2.27
N PRO A 38 -8.69 -7.26 -3.10
CA PRO A 38 -8.99 -7.07 -4.51
C PRO A 38 -10.26 -6.25 -4.68
N GLY A 39 -10.28 -5.38 -5.69
CA GLY A 39 -11.41 -4.51 -6.03
C GLY A 39 -11.42 -3.19 -5.24
N THR A 40 -11.32 -3.24 -3.91
CA THR A 40 -11.36 -2.01 -3.08
C THR A 40 -10.00 -1.37 -2.89
N CYS A 41 -8.93 -2.15 -2.68
CA CYS A 41 -7.59 -1.61 -2.50
C CYS A 41 -6.85 -1.37 -3.82
N THR A 42 -7.20 -2.11 -4.88
CA THR A 42 -6.51 -2.04 -6.18
C THR A 42 -6.45 -0.62 -6.76
N PRO A 43 -7.54 0.18 -6.79
CA PRO A 43 -7.48 1.55 -7.30
C PRO A 43 -6.52 2.46 -6.52
N PHE A 44 -6.43 2.27 -5.20
CA PHE A 44 -5.48 3.03 -4.37
C PHE A 44 -4.03 2.58 -4.58
N VAL A 45 -3.81 1.29 -4.83
CA VAL A 45 -2.49 0.76 -5.21
C VAL A 45 -2.07 1.34 -6.56
N GLU A 46 -2.96 1.40 -7.54
CA GLU A 46 -2.68 2.04 -8.83
C GLU A 46 -2.36 3.53 -8.67
N LEU A 47 -3.09 4.22 -7.80
CA LEU A 47 -2.87 5.64 -7.50
C LEU A 47 -1.52 5.90 -6.80
N LEU A 48 -1.19 5.11 -5.78
CA LEU A 48 0.12 5.14 -5.10
C LEU A 48 1.25 4.80 -6.08
N GLY A 49 1.05 3.77 -6.89
CA GLY A 49 2.00 3.36 -7.90
C GLY A 49 2.27 4.42 -8.96
N PHE A 50 1.23 5.16 -9.33
CA PHE A 50 1.33 6.26 -10.27
C PHE A 50 2.13 7.42 -9.68
N SER A 51 2.03 7.68 -8.38
CA SER A 51 2.75 8.80 -7.75
C SER A 51 4.27 8.62 -7.81
N VAL A 52 4.75 7.37 -7.79
CA VAL A 52 6.18 7.01 -7.87
C VAL A 52 6.62 6.58 -9.27
N ARG A 53 5.79 6.72 -10.31
CA ARG A 53 6.08 6.25 -11.68
C ARG A 53 7.40 6.77 -12.26
N SER A 54 7.82 7.98 -11.89
CA SER A 54 9.08 8.60 -12.36
C SER A 54 10.33 7.91 -11.82
N LEU A 55 10.19 7.05 -10.81
CA LEU A 55 11.29 6.29 -10.20
C LEU A 55 11.49 4.92 -10.88
N GLU A 56 10.62 4.53 -11.81
CA GLU A 56 10.72 3.28 -12.58
C GLU A 56 10.84 2.01 -11.69
N LEU A 57 10.14 2.03 -10.54
CA LEU A 57 10.07 0.90 -9.62
C LEU A 57 9.29 -0.27 -10.23
N ALA A 58 9.69 -1.50 -9.90
CA ALA A 58 8.85 -2.66 -10.11
C ALA A 58 7.72 -2.66 -9.06
N GLN A 59 6.49 -2.95 -9.49
CA GLN A 59 5.32 -2.87 -8.61
C GLN A 59 4.46 -4.11 -8.77
N VAL A 60 4.04 -4.68 -7.63
CA VAL A 60 3.27 -5.93 -7.59
C VAL A 60 2.15 -5.81 -6.57
N PHE A 61 0.92 -6.12 -6.99
CA PHE A 61 -0.23 -6.28 -6.11
C PHE A 61 -0.41 -7.74 -5.73
N VAL A 62 -0.60 -8.01 -4.43
CA VAL A 62 -0.90 -9.32 -3.87
C VAL A 62 -2.31 -9.27 -3.27
N PRO A 63 -3.26 -10.07 -3.80
CA PRO A 63 -4.58 -10.15 -3.20
C PRO A 63 -4.47 -10.84 -1.84
N TYR A 64 -4.91 -10.15 -0.79
CA TYR A 64 -4.78 -10.59 0.59
C TYR A 64 -3.31 -10.81 0.98
N VAL A 65 -2.91 -12.06 1.21
CA VAL A 65 -1.54 -12.50 1.50
C VAL A 65 -1.09 -13.64 0.57
N ASP A 66 -1.85 -13.89 -0.51
CA ASP A 66 -1.63 -15.00 -1.42
C ASP A 66 -0.68 -14.60 -2.57
N GLU A 67 0.63 -14.69 -2.30
CA GLU A 67 1.69 -14.33 -3.25
C GLU A 67 1.65 -15.17 -4.54
N ALA A 68 1.03 -16.35 -4.55
CA ALA A 68 0.86 -17.15 -5.77
C ALA A 68 -0.08 -16.47 -6.79
N LYS A 69 -0.91 -15.53 -6.33
CA LYS A 69 -1.82 -14.74 -7.17
C LYS A 69 -1.27 -13.34 -7.47
N ALA A 70 -0.02 -13.05 -7.12
CA ALA A 70 0.61 -11.76 -7.34
C ALA A 70 0.49 -11.28 -8.79
N GLN A 71 0.10 -10.01 -8.97
CA GLN A 71 -0.07 -9.37 -10.27
C GLN A 71 0.89 -8.19 -10.39
N LYS A 72 1.59 -8.09 -11.53
CA LYS A 72 2.38 -6.92 -11.87
C LYS A 72 1.45 -5.72 -12.04
N ILE A 73 1.82 -4.59 -11.47
CA ILE A 73 1.20 -3.28 -11.73
C ILE A 73 2.18 -2.48 -12.60
N ALA A 74 1.72 -1.99 -13.75
CA ALA A 74 2.56 -1.29 -14.72
C ALA A 74 1.85 -0.06 -15.29
N LEU A 75 2.63 0.96 -15.61
CA LEU A 75 2.12 2.13 -16.32
C LEU A 75 1.71 1.73 -17.74
N VAL A 76 0.45 1.98 -18.07
CA VAL A 76 -0.11 1.90 -19.42
C VAL A 76 -0.27 3.33 -19.94
N PRO A 77 0.31 3.66 -21.12
CA PRO A 77 0.19 4.98 -21.71
C PRO A 77 -1.28 5.42 -21.80
N ASP A 78 -1.52 6.69 -21.49
CA ASP A 78 -2.84 7.35 -21.56
C ASP A 78 -3.94 6.77 -20.64
N ILE A 79 -3.62 5.77 -19.81
CA ILE A 79 -4.56 5.14 -18.86
C ILE A 79 -4.10 5.33 -17.41
N GLY A 80 -2.85 5.00 -17.10
CA GLY A 80 -2.33 4.98 -15.73
C GLY A 80 -1.78 3.61 -15.33
N MET A 81 -1.61 3.38 -14.03
CA MET A 81 -1.15 2.07 -13.55
C MET A 81 -2.26 1.04 -13.69
N GLN A 82 -1.93 -0.14 -14.23
CA GLN A 82 -2.88 -1.23 -14.47
C GLN A 82 -2.23 -2.60 -14.20
N ALA A 83 -3.06 -3.61 -13.91
CA ALA A 83 -2.60 -4.99 -13.83
C ALA A 83 -2.09 -5.50 -15.18
N LYS A 84 -0.92 -6.15 -15.17
CA LYS A 84 -0.22 -6.66 -16.37
C LYS A 84 0.20 -8.13 -16.25
N GLY A 85 -0.63 -8.92 -15.59
CA GLY A 85 -0.47 -10.37 -15.45
C GLY A 85 0.39 -10.79 -14.26
N ALA A 86 0.63 -12.10 -14.16
CA ALA A 86 1.29 -12.72 -13.02
C ALA A 86 2.71 -12.17 -12.77
N ALA A 87 3.07 -12.05 -11.50
CA ALA A 87 4.39 -11.62 -11.06
C ALA A 87 4.96 -12.58 -10.00
N LYS A 88 6.29 -12.59 -9.90
CA LYS A 88 7.00 -13.22 -8.78
C LYS A 88 7.49 -12.14 -7.84
N ILE A 89 7.58 -12.48 -6.56
CA ILE A 89 8.09 -11.60 -5.52
C ILE A 89 9.45 -12.13 -5.09
N ALA A 90 10.46 -11.29 -5.14
CA ALA A 90 11.78 -11.57 -4.63
C ALA A 90 12.41 -10.27 -4.12
N ASN A 91 12.88 -10.28 -2.88
CA ASN A 91 13.63 -9.19 -2.25
C ASN A 91 13.00 -7.79 -2.47
N PRO A 92 11.75 -7.55 -2.03
CA PRO A 92 11.14 -6.25 -2.15
C PRO A 92 11.88 -5.21 -1.31
N ALA A 93 12.05 -4.01 -1.86
CA ALA A 93 12.56 -2.85 -1.12
C ALA A 93 11.49 -2.27 -0.18
N ALA A 94 10.21 -2.46 -0.51
CA ALA A 94 9.09 -2.09 0.36
C ALA A 94 7.92 -3.05 0.25
N VAL A 95 7.22 -3.19 1.38
CA VAL A 95 5.94 -3.86 1.51
C VAL A 95 4.90 -2.87 2.02
N VAL A 96 3.81 -2.73 1.29
CA VAL A 96 2.70 -1.84 1.58
C VAL A 96 1.50 -2.67 2.02
N VAL A 97 1.03 -2.47 3.25
CA VAL A 97 -0.19 -3.09 3.77
C VAL A 97 -1.33 -2.10 3.61
N MET A 98 -2.37 -2.50 2.88
CA MET A 98 -3.56 -1.70 2.68
C MET A 98 -4.58 -1.94 3.80
N GLY A 99 -5.16 -0.87 4.35
CA GLY A 99 -6.08 -0.90 5.48
C GLY A 99 -7.37 -1.69 5.23
N GLY A 100 -7.72 -1.95 3.97
CA GLY A 100 -8.82 -2.86 3.63
C GLY A 100 -8.63 -4.25 4.24
N LEU A 101 -7.38 -4.71 4.43
CA LEU A 101 -7.10 -6.01 5.05
C LEU A 101 -7.53 -6.11 6.51
N SER A 102 -7.63 -4.98 7.21
CA SER A 102 -8.03 -4.97 8.62
C SER A 102 -9.53 -4.70 8.82
N MET A 103 -10.31 -4.63 7.73
CA MET A 103 -11.76 -4.50 7.81
C MET A 103 -12.41 -5.79 8.33
N PRO A 104 -13.57 -5.69 9.00
CA PRO A 104 -14.35 -6.87 9.38
C PRO A 104 -14.69 -7.75 8.17
N ASN A 105 -14.77 -9.07 8.39
CA ASN A 105 -15.14 -10.09 7.39
C ASN A 105 -14.16 -10.27 6.22
N VAL A 106 -12.98 -9.63 6.27
CA VAL A 106 -11.90 -9.93 5.33
C VAL A 106 -11.19 -11.21 5.78
N PRO A 107 -10.89 -12.16 4.87
CA PRO A 107 -10.41 -13.49 5.23
C PRO A 107 -8.90 -13.52 5.55
N VAL A 108 -8.40 -12.52 6.29
CA VAL A 108 -7.03 -12.51 6.82
C VAL A 108 -6.97 -11.95 8.23
N THR A 109 -6.01 -12.44 9.02
CA THR A 109 -5.70 -11.94 10.36
C THR A 109 -4.48 -11.02 10.35
N ALA A 110 -4.31 -10.22 11.41
CA ALA A 110 -3.11 -9.41 11.60
C ALA A 110 -1.84 -10.27 11.60
N ASP A 111 -1.87 -11.45 12.23
CA ASP A 111 -0.73 -12.38 12.28
C ASP A 111 -0.38 -12.96 10.90
N GLN A 112 -1.39 -13.26 10.08
CA GLN A 112 -1.15 -13.73 8.71
C GLN A 112 -0.49 -12.63 7.85
N VAL A 113 -0.95 -11.38 7.97
CA VAL A 113 -0.34 -10.25 7.27
C VAL A 113 1.07 -9.97 7.78
N LYS A 114 1.26 -9.98 9.10
CA LYS A 114 2.57 -9.84 9.75
C LYS A 114 3.54 -10.90 9.25
N SER A 115 3.13 -12.17 9.26
CA SER A 115 3.95 -13.28 8.77
C SER A 115 4.31 -13.13 7.29
N ALA A 116 3.42 -12.57 6.47
CA ALA A 116 3.70 -12.32 5.06
C ALA A 116 4.77 -11.24 4.85
N ILE A 117 4.67 -10.12 5.58
CA ILE A 117 5.62 -9.01 5.44
C ILE A 117 6.96 -9.28 6.13
N GLU A 118 6.99 -10.09 7.19
CA GLU A 118 8.23 -10.44 7.93
C GLU A 118 9.12 -11.43 7.19
N LYS A 119 8.64 -12.06 6.09
CA LYS A 119 9.49 -12.78 5.13
C LYS A 119 10.56 -11.87 4.50
N TYR A 120 10.33 -10.56 4.52
CA TYR A 120 11.18 -9.54 3.91
C TYR A 120 11.68 -8.57 4.99
N PRO A 121 12.62 -9.00 5.85
CA PRO A 121 13.05 -8.22 7.02
C PRO A 121 13.69 -6.87 6.65
N ASP A 122 14.33 -6.79 5.48
CA ASP A 122 15.00 -5.58 4.99
C ASP A 122 14.07 -4.61 4.26
N ALA A 123 12.83 -5.04 3.95
CA ALA A 123 11.86 -4.21 3.26
C ALA A 123 11.28 -3.14 4.19
N ALA A 124 11.15 -1.90 3.69
CA ALA A 124 10.42 -0.87 4.40
C ALA A 124 8.93 -1.26 4.53
N LYS A 125 8.39 -1.20 5.75
CA LYS A 125 7.01 -1.57 6.08
C LYS A 125 6.14 -0.32 6.06
N ILE A 126 5.23 -0.23 5.10
CA ILE A 126 4.35 0.93 4.91
C ILE A 126 2.91 0.51 5.15
N GLY A 127 2.18 1.26 5.97
CA GLY A 127 0.74 1.13 6.14
C GLY A 127 0.01 2.26 5.41
N VAL A 128 -0.99 1.93 4.59
CA VAL A 128 -1.91 2.93 4.01
C VAL A 128 -3.34 2.54 4.33
N CYS A 129 -4.04 3.35 5.12
CA CYS A 129 -5.43 3.09 5.49
C CYS A 129 -6.29 4.35 5.41
N PHE A 130 -7.59 4.14 5.59
CA PHE A 130 -8.56 5.21 5.67
C PHE A 130 -9.36 5.09 6.97
N MET A 131 -9.79 6.23 7.50
CA MET A 131 -10.70 6.30 8.65
C MET A 131 -10.18 5.55 9.89
N ASN A 132 -8.86 5.56 10.13
CA ASN A 132 -8.20 4.91 11.28
C ASN A 132 -8.37 3.38 11.31
N MET A 133 -8.52 2.72 10.16
CA MET A 133 -8.88 1.30 10.12
C MET A 133 -7.87 0.39 10.84
N PHE A 134 -6.55 0.66 10.73
CA PHE A 134 -5.56 -0.16 11.45
C PHE A 134 -5.63 0.02 12.97
N GLU A 135 -5.87 1.25 13.43
CA GLU A 135 -6.01 1.53 14.86
C GLU A 135 -7.28 0.89 15.42
N LYS A 136 -8.42 1.09 14.74
CA LYS A 136 -9.72 0.50 15.11
C LYS A 136 -9.68 -1.03 15.16
N ALA A 137 -8.94 -1.64 14.24
CA ALA A 137 -8.75 -3.09 14.20
C ALA A 137 -7.68 -3.60 15.19
N GLY A 138 -6.94 -2.71 15.87
CA GLY A 138 -5.86 -3.07 16.80
C GLY A 138 -4.56 -3.55 16.14
N TRP A 139 -4.41 -3.40 14.83
CA TRP A 139 -3.26 -3.90 14.07
C TRP A 139 -1.96 -3.15 14.42
N LEU A 140 -2.07 -1.88 14.82
CA LEU A 140 -0.93 -1.07 15.25
C LEU A 140 -0.27 -1.56 16.56
N LYS A 141 -0.85 -2.55 17.24
CA LYS A 141 -0.22 -3.24 18.39
C LYS A 141 0.68 -4.39 17.97
N SER A 142 0.50 -4.90 16.75
CA SER A 142 1.14 -6.14 16.27
C SER A 142 2.11 -5.89 15.13
N ILE A 143 1.88 -4.85 14.34
CA ILE A 143 2.65 -4.47 13.16
C ILE A 143 3.25 -3.08 13.37
N ASP A 144 4.58 -3.02 13.33
CA ASP A 144 5.35 -1.77 13.34
C ASP A 144 5.63 -1.30 11.91
N PHE A 145 5.03 -0.17 11.54
CA PHE A 145 5.24 0.46 10.24
C PHE A 145 6.31 1.56 10.31
N ASP A 146 7.19 1.60 9.32
CA ASP A 146 8.14 2.71 9.10
C ASP A 146 7.42 4.00 8.65
N LEU A 147 6.31 3.83 7.92
CA LEU A 147 5.42 4.91 7.50
C LEU A 147 3.98 4.44 7.63
N LEU A 148 3.14 5.26 8.28
CA LEU A 148 1.69 5.10 8.26
C LEU A 148 1.07 6.34 7.62
N ILE A 149 0.29 6.12 6.56
CA ILE A 149 -0.60 7.12 5.98
C ILE A 149 -2.03 6.71 6.35
N ASP A 150 -2.72 7.59 7.05
CA ASP A 150 -4.13 7.45 7.41
C ASP A 150 -4.90 8.66 6.88
N ALA A 151 -5.83 8.42 5.98
CA ALA A 151 -6.59 9.46 5.30
C ALA A 151 -8.08 9.39 5.65
N SER A 152 -8.74 10.53 5.73
CA SER A 152 -10.18 10.61 5.95
C SER A 152 -10.91 10.98 4.67
N ILE A 153 -11.96 10.21 4.34
CA ILE A 153 -12.93 10.57 3.29
C ILE A 153 -14.18 11.07 4.03
N ASP A 154 -14.13 12.32 4.47
CA ASP A 154 -15.15 12.92 5.32
C ASP A 154 -15.15 14.46 5.18
N PRO A 155 -16.29 15.11 4.87
CA PRO A 155 -17.60 14.53 4.58
C PRO A 155 -17.74 14.04 3.13
N VAL A 156 -18.65 13.09 2.93
CA VAL A 156 -19.19 12.77 1.60
C VAL A 156 -20.55 13.45 1.47
N ASN A 157 -20.60 14.56 0.73
CA ASN A 157 -21.83 15.28 0.47
C ASN A 157 -22.48 14.77 -0.83
N VAL A 158 -23.77 14.47 -0.78
CA VAL A 158 -24.54 13.97 -1.92
C VAL A 158 -25.68 14.94 -2.20
N TRP A 159 -25.72 15.46 -3.41
CA TRP A 159 -26.77 16.36 -3.89
C TRP A 159 -27.55 15.67 -5.02
N LYS A 160 -28.83 16.00 -5.16
CA LYS A 160 -29.71 15.49 -6.23
C LYS A 160 -29.95 16.57 -7.27
#